data_AF-A0A5S4H9N9-F1
#
_entry.id   AF-A0A5S4H9N9-F1
#
_cell.length_a   1.000
_cell.length_b   1.000
_cell.length_c   1.000
_cell.angle_alpha   90.00
_cell.angle_beta   90.00
_cell.angle_gamma   90.00
#
_symmetry.space_group_name_H-M   'P 1'
#
loop_
_entity.id
_entity.type
_entity.pdbx_description
1 polymer ?
#
loop_
_entity_poly.entity_id
_entity_poly.type
_entity_poly.pdbx_seq_one_letter_code
_entity_poly.pdbx_strand_id
1 'polypeptide(L)'
;MTTIIPPSSICDSCKLLKSVPDPDWNPNEITNPLKVGMIDFCAAFPDEIPDDISFHGFDHRLPYPTDGGIRHELRPDMADLLAAFEEETPIEVRIRDVTSTARAWMDQMAALRARRLELATFLLDADQLTVPVRSDGEPVIWVFDDFRMLGVSTTGPIQLDFAESDDFQGWRTDSLEELADGISQDVMLYVDKKGPLLPVQTLHSFNIPLFRIMRNGSIEELREKFPDSLVYRPKEERTVFTSLLALEASRGITTAWESVRGRDVLAEGEVVIDPGHEHQATLTA
;
A
#
# COMPACT_ATOMS: atom_id res chain seq x y z
N MET A 1 6.55 -25.26 24.67
CA MET A 1 6.43 -25.03 23.22
C MET A 1 6.52 -23.54 23.04
N THR A 2 7.45 -23.07 22.22
CA THR A 2 7.70 -21.63 21.94
C THR A 2 6.58 -21.09 21.05
N THR A 3 5.53 -20.56 21.66
CA THR A 3 4.48 -19.80 20.97
C THR A 3 4.86 -18.33 20.97
N ILE A 4 5.89 -17.97 20.20
CA ILE A 4 6.08 -16.55 19.85
C ILE A 4 5.17 -16.25 18.66
N ILE A 5 3.90 -16.09 18.99
CA ILE A 5 2.94 -15.29 18.25
C ILE A 5 2.24 -14.51 19.36
N PRO A 6 2.51 -13.21 19.60
CA PRO A 6 1.50 -12.41 20.27
C PRO A 6 0.24 -12.63 19.43
N PRO A 7 -0.87 -13.17 19.97
CA PRO A 7 -1.99 -13.58 19.17
C PRO A 7 -2.32 -12.41 18.26
N SER A 8 -2.31 -12.67 16.96
CA SER A 8 -2.74 -11.79 15.87
C SER A 8 -4.22 -11.43 15.98
N SER A 9 -4.71 -11.26 17.20
CA SER A 9 -6.09 -11.26 17.63
C SER A 9 -6.29 -10.74 19.06
N ILE A 10 -5.26 -10.34 19.84
CA ILE A 10 -5.49 -9.71 21.16
C ILE A 10 -6.19 -8.35 20.99
N CYS A 11 -5.84 -7.63 19.93
CA CYS A 11 -6.32 -6.27 19.69
C CYS A 11 -7.47 -6.17 18.69
N ASP A 12 -8.28 -5.11 18.81
CA ASP A 12 -9.38 -4.86 17.88
C ASP A 12 -8.93 -4.68 16.42
N SER A 13 -7.79 -4.03 16.17
CA SER A 13 -7.27 -3.91 14.79
C SER A 13 -6.76 -5.25 14.25
N CYS A 14 -6.31 -6.13 15.13
CA CYS A 14 -5.89 -7.49 14.83
C CYS A 14 -7.10 -8.39 14.51
N LYS A 15 -8.33 -8.03 14.90
CA LYS A 15 -9.55 -8.72 14.41
C LYS A 15 -9.77 -8.51 12.92
N LEU A 16 -9.33 -7.37 12.40
CA LEU A 16 -9.41 -7.01 10.99
C LEU A 16 -8.07 -7.26 10.29
N LEU A 17 -7.24 -8.14 10.85
CA LEU A 17 -6.01 -8.58 10.22
C LEU A 17 -6.37 -9.11 8.83
N LYS A 18 -5.62 -8.65 7.85
CA LYS A 18 -5.66 -9.20 6.51
C LYS A 18 -4.34 -9.90 6.27
N SER A 19 -4.40 -11.09 5.69
CA SER A 19 -3.22 -11.87 5.34
C SER A 19 -3.19 -12.06 3.84
N VAL A 20 -2.12 -11.68 3.17
CA VAL A 20 -1.92 -11.91 1.73
C VAL A 20 -0.68 -12.74 1.50
N PRO A 21 -0.61 -13.55 0.43
CA PRO A 21 0.64 -14.15 0.01
C PRO A 21 1.71 -13.08 -0.20
N ASP A 22 2.88 -13.28 0.39
CA ASP A 22 4.04 -12.43 0.15
C ASP A 22 4.55 -12.68 -1.28
N PRO A 23 4.43 -11.70 -2.19
CA PRO A 23 4.84 -11.88 -3.58
C PRO A 23 6.36 -12.03 -3.74
N ASP A 24 7.13 -11.64 -2.74
CA ASP A 24 8.59 -11.77 -2.72
C ASP A 24 9.05 -12.96 -1.88
N TRP A 25 8.12 -13.78 -1.40
CA TRP A 25 8.47 -14.96 -0.63
C TRP A 25 9.33 -15.92 -1.43
N ASN A 26 10.58 -16.07 -1.00
CA ASN A 26 11.47 -17.09 -1.48
C ASN A 26 11.73 -18.12 -0.37
N PRO A 27 11.20 -19.35 -0.47
CA PRO A 27 11.41 -20.38 0.55
C PRO A 27 12.88 -20.83 0.66
N ASN A 28 13.78 -20.38 -0.24
CA ASN A 28 15.21 -20.64 -0.15
C ASN A 28 16.00 -19.52 0.57
N GLU A 29 15.35 -18.40 0.90
CA GLU A 29 15.96 -17.23 1.55
C GLU A 29 15.30 -16.92 2.91
N ILE A 30 14.90 -17.97 3.63
CA ILE A 30 14.22 -17.85 4.92
C ILE A 30 15.20 -17.33 5.98
N THR A 31 15.05 -16.07 6.36
CA THR A 31 15.79 -15.44 7.46
C THR A 31 15.09 -15.60 8.81
N ASN A 32 13.76 -15.78 8.80
CA ASN A 32 12.94 -16.04 9.98
C ASN A 32 12.07 -17.30 9.74
N PRO A 33 12.25 -18.40 10.50
CA PRO A 33 11.50 -19.64 10.30
C PRO A 33 10.00 -19.52 10.60
N LEU A 34 9.56 -18.40 11.22
CA LEU A 34 8.15 -18.10 11.44
C LEU A 34 7.49 -17.38 10.25
N LYS A 35 8.27 -16.81 9.33
CA LYS A 35 7.71 -16.30 8.07
C LYS A 35 7.36 -17.50 7.18
N VAL A 36 6.12 -17.55 6.73
CA VAL A 36 5.56 -18.68 5.94
C VAL A 36 5.04 -18.20 4.57
N GLY A 37 5.62 -17.12 4.05
CA GLY A 37 5.22 -16.55 2.76
C GLY A 37 3.88 -15.83 2.78
N MET A 38 3.51 -15.29 3.95
CA MET A 38 2.32 -14.46 4.13
C MET A 38 2.73 -13.13 4.75
N ILE A 39 2.07 -12.06 4.32
CA ILE A 39 2.17 -10.71 4.88
C ILE A 39 0.87 -10.44 5.62
N ASP A 40 0.99 -10.11 6.91
CA ASP A 40 -0.12 -9.68 7.74
C ASP A 40 -0.14 -8.14 7.82
N PHE A 41 -1.30 -7.54 7.64
CA PHE A 41 -1.49 -6.10 7.69
C PHE A 41 -2.81 -5.72 8.37
N CYS A 42 -2.87 -4.49 8.88
CA CYS A 42 -4.06 -3.96 9.54
C CYS A 42 -4.16 -2.44 9.32
N ALA A 43 -5.13 -1.78 9.95
CA ALA A 43 -5.30 -0.32 9.81
C ALA A 43 -4.09 0.51 10.30
N ALA A 44 -3.32 0.02 11.29
CA ALA A 44 -2.13 0.70 11.78
C ALA A 44 -0.91 0.49 10.86
N PHE A 45 -0.84 -0.67 10.22
CA PHE A 45 0.22 -1.03 9.28
C PHE A 45 -0.41 -1.58 8.01
N PRO A 46 -0.80 -0.71 7.06
CA PRO A 46 -1.53 -1.12 5.86
C PRO A 46 -0.67 -1.91 4.85
N ASP A 47 0.63 -2.01 5.09
CA ASP A 47 1.58 -2.65 4.18
C ASP A 47 2.16 -3.95 4.72
N GLU A 48 2.49 -4.00 6.01
CA GLU A 48 2.98 -5.17 6.74
C GLU A 48 3.15 -4.80 8.21
N ILE A 49 2.72 -5.65 9.13
CA ILE A 49 3.00 -5.48 10.56
C ILE A 49 4.49 -5.74 10.83
N PRO A 50 5.21 -4.82 11.50
CA PRO A 50 6.63 -5.01 11.82
C PRO A 50 6.92 -6.33 12.55
N ASP A 51 8.04 -6.98 12.21
CA ASP A 51 8.48 -8.22 12.86
C ASP A 51 8.61 -8.07 14.40
N ASP A 52 8.92 -6.85 14.88
CA ASP A 52 8.95 -6.57 16.32
C ASP A 52 7.65 -6.93 17.03
N ILE A 53 6.54 -6.62 16.35
CA ILE A 53 5.17 -6.85 16.79
C ILE A 53 4.76 -8.28 16.45
N SER A 54 5.00 -8.74 15.22
CA SER A 54 4.55 -10.07 14.76
C SER A 54 5.28 -11.24 15.43
N PHE A 55 6.59 -11.09 15.70
CA PHE A 55 7.46 -12.21 16.05
C PHE A 55 8.42 -11.96 17.20
N HIS A 56 8.63 -10.72 17.64
CA HIS A 56 9.61 -10.42 18.69
C HIS A 56 8.97 -9.89 19.98
N GLY A 57 7.67 -10.06 20.16
CA GLY A 57 6.97 -9.84 21.42
C GLY A 57 6.94 -8.39 21.91
N PHE A 58 7.09 -7.41 21.01
CA PHE A 58 6.82 -6.01 21.36
C PHE A 58 5.34 -5.85 21.73
N ASP A 59 5.06 -5.15 22.83
CA ASP A 59 3.70 -4.90 23.25
C ASP A 59 3.09 -3.76 22.44
N HIS A 60 2.29 -4.13 21.45
CA HIS A 60 1.69 -3.18 20.50
C HIS A 60 0.61 -2.26 21.12
N ARG A 61 0.33 -2.37 22.42
CA ARG A 61 -0.44 -1.33 23.14
C ARG A 61 0.42 -0.09 23.42
N LEU A 62 1.74 -0.25 23.38
CA LEU A 62 2.70 0.84 23.51
C LEU A 62 2.88 1.55 22.16
N PRO A 63 3.29 2.83 22.18
CA PRO A 63 3.61 3.55 20.97
C PRO A 63 4.68 2.82 20.14
N TYR A 64 4.33 2.45 18.91
CA TYR A 64 5.29 2.02 17.91
C TYR A 64 5.48 3.15 16.90
N PRO A 65 6.71 3.45 16.44
CA PRO A 65 6.89 4.47 15.41
C PRO A 65 6.02 4.16 14.19
N THR A 66 5.28 5.16 13.69
CA THR A 66 4.39 5.09 12.51
C THR A 66 3.04 4.37 12.67
N ASP A 67 2.68 3.91 13.87
CA ASP A 67 1.37 3.29 14.14
C ASP A 67 0.16 4.25 14.05
N GLY A 68 0.38 5.49 13.59
CA GLY A 68 -0.65 6.54 13.48
C GLY A 68 -1.24 6.99 14.81
N GLY A 69 -0.61 6.63 15.94
CA GLY A 69 -1.21 6.82 17.27
C GLY A 69 -2.42 5.93 17.51
N ILE A 70 -2.65 4.93 16.66
CA ILE A 70 -3.73 3.96 16.83
C ILE A 70 -3.36 3.11 18.05
N ARG A 71 -4.10 3.31 19.14
CA ARG A 71 -3.91 2.54 20.38
C ARG A 71 -4.87 1.38 20.36
N HIS A 72 -4.30 0.20 20.43
CA HIS A 72 -5.01 -1.05 20.29
C HIS A 72 -5.71 -1.43 21.59
N GLU A 73 -7.05 -1.36 21.59
CA GLU A 73 -7.86 -1.82 22.71
C GLU A 73 -7.82 -3.35 22.80
N LEU A 74 -7.70 -3.85 24.04
CA LEU A 74 -7.85 -5.27 24.32
C LEU A 74 -9.28 -5.68 23.98
N ARG A 75 -9.41 -6.68 23.13
CA ARG A 75 -10.72 -7.24 22.79
C ARG A 75 -11.44 -7.78 24.03
N PRO A 76 -12.79 -7.73 24.05
CA PRO A 76 -13.58 -8.50 25.00
C PRO A 76 -13.11 -9.96 25.01
N ASP A 77 -13.04 -10.55 26.20
CA ASP A 77 -12.68 -11.96 26.43
C ASP A 77 -11.23 -12.36 26.06
N MET A 78 -10.34 -11.41 25.75
CA MET A 78 -8.92 -11.70 25.48
C MET A 78 -7.99 -11.51 26.70
N ALA A 79 -8.55 -11.30 27.89
CA ALA A 79 -7.78 -11.09 29.11
C ALA A 79 -6.85 -12.27 29.44
N ASP A 80 -7.31 -13.51 29.24
CA ASP A 80 -6.51 -14.71 29.49
C ASP A 80 -5.34 -14.83 28.50
N LEU A 81 -5.57 -14.52 27.22
CA LEU A 81 -4.52 -14.51 26.20
C LEU A 81 -3.49 -13.41 26.45
N LEU A 82 -3.94 -12.23 26.90
CA LEU A 82 -3.04 -11.17 27.32
C LEU A 82 -2.19 -11.60 28.53
N ALA A 83 -2.81 -12.19 29.54
CA ALA A 83 -2.09 -12.67 30.72
C ALA A 83 -1.02 -13.72 30.36
N ALA A 84 -1.36 -14.67 29.48
CA ALA A 84 -0.41 -15.65 28.97
C ALA A 84 0.75 -15.00 28.21
N PHE A 85 0.46 -14.04 27.32
CA PHE A 85 1.50 -13.29 26.61
C PHE A 85 2.44 -12.53 27.57
N GLU A 86 1.88 -11.88 28.59
CA GLU A 86 2.66 -11.13 29.59
C GLU A 86 3.49 -12.03 30.52
N GLU A 87 3.03 -13.27 30.75
CA GLU A 87 3.78 -14.31 31.47
C GLU A 87 4.93 -14.87 30.62
N GLU A 88 4.67 -15.16 29.34
CA GLU A 88 5.66 -15.73 28.42
C GLU A 88 6.69 -14.70 27.91
N THR A 89 6.31 -13.42 27.86
CA THR A 89 7.14 -12.34 27.31
C THR A 89 7.54 -11.36 28.42
N PRO A 90 8.82 -11.42 28.90
CA PRO A 90 9.31 -10.55 29.95
C PRO A 90 9.10 -9.06 29.63
N ILE A 91 8.88 -8.26 30.67
CA ILE A 91 8.60 -6.83 30.52
C ILE A 91 9.70 -6.11 29.73
N GLU A 92 10.96 -6.51 29.90
CA GLU A 92 12.12 -5.94 29.21
C GLU A 92 12.05 -6.14 27.69
N VAL A 93 11.43 -7.24 27.23
CA VAL A 93 11.20 -7.49 25.80
C VAL A 93 10.03 -6.66 25.30
N ARG A 94 8.95 -6.60 26.07
CA ARG A 94 7.70 -5.91 25.71
C ARG A 94 7.85 -4.40 25.56
N ILE A 95 8.70 -3.79 26.38
CA ILE A 95 8.88 -2.32 26.45
C ILE A 95 10.20 -1.83 25.86
N ARG A 96 10.96 -2.71 25.19
CA ARG A 96 12.28 -2.38 24.67
C ARG A 96 12.24 -1.19 23.71
N ASP A 97 13.37 -0.49 23.59
CA ASP A 97 13.55 0.50 22.54
C ASP A 97 13.58 -0.18 21.16
N VAL A 98 12.64 0.18 20.30
CA VAL A 98 12.47 -0.31 18.93
C VAL A 98 12.87 0.73 17.88
N THR A 99 13.52 1.83 18.27
CA THR A 99 13.82 2.93 17.34
C THR A 99 14.64 2.48 16.13
N SER A 100 15.64 1.62 16.33
CA SER A 100 16.50 1.14 15.24
C SER A 100 15.80 0.14 14.32
N THR A 101 15.03 -0.79 14.89
CA THR A 101 14.29 -1.81 14.14
C THR A 101 13.10 -1.20 13.40
N ALA A 102 12.40 -0.25 14.02
CA ALA A 102 11.38 0.54 13.36
C ALA A 102 11.95 1.33 12.18
N ARG A 103 13.17 1.89 12.30
CA ARG A 103 13.85 2.55 11.16
C ARG A 103 14.12 1.59 10.01
N ALA A 104 14.66 0.41 10.31
CA ALA A 104 14.90 -0.60 9.28
C ALA A 104 13.60 -1.04 8.59
N TRP A 105 12.51 -1.20 9.35
CA TRP A 105 11.19 -1.49 8.80
C TRP A 105 10.66 -0.34 7.93
N MET A 106 10.82 0.92 8.35
CA MET A 106 10.43 2.08 7.53
C MET A 106 11.17 2.14 6.19
N ASP A 107 12.47 1.81 6.18
CA ASP A 107 13.26 1.73 4.95
C ASP A 107 12.76 0.61 4.02
N GLN A 108 12.38 -0.54 4.57
CA GLN A 108 11.77 -1.65 3.83
C GLN A 108 10.43 -1.22 3.21
N MET A 109 9.58 -0.55 3.98
CA MET A 109 8.29 -0.07 3.49
C MET A 109 8.45 1.01 2.41
N ALA A 110 9.41 1.91 2.53
CA ALA A 110 9.72 2.88 1.47
C ALA A 110 10.14 2.17 0.16
N ALA A 111 10.95 1.10 0.24
CA ALA A 111 11.30 0.28 -0.91
C ALA A 111 10.10 -0.44 -1.53
N LEU A 112 9.18 -0.97 -0.71
CA LEU A 112 7.92 -1.55 -1.17
C LEU A 112 7.04 -0.51 -1.90
N ARG A 113 6.94 0.70 -1.36
CA ARG A 113 6.21 1.83 -1.96
C ARG A 113 6.80 2.22 -3.32
N ALA A 114 8.13 2.28 -3.44
CA ALA A 114 8.79 2.52 -4.71
C ALA A 114 8.46 1.45 -5.76
N ARG A 115 8.48 0.16 -5.38
CA ARG A 115 8.13 -0.94 -6.30
C ARG A 115 6.65 -0.93 -6.70
N ARG A 116 5.75 -0.52 -5.80
CA ARG A 116 4.34 -0.30 -6.14
C ARG A 116 4.17 0.89 -7.09
N LEU A 117 4.98 1.94 -6.96
CA LEU A 117 4.98 3.08 -7.87
C LEU A 117 5.41 2.66 -9.27
N GLU A 118 6.46 1.85 -9.36
CA GLU A 118 6.90 1.23 -10.62
C GLU A 118 5.80 0.37 -11.25
N LEU A 119 5.09 -0.44 -10.45
CA LEU A 119 3.99 -1.25 -10.95
C LEU A 119 2.80 -0.41 -11.43
N ALA A 120 2.42 0.64 -10.69
CA ALA A 120 1.38 1.58 -11.12
C ALA A 120 1.77 2.30 -12.43
N THR A 121 3.06 2.65 -12.57
CA THR A 121 3.62 3.23 -13.80
C THR A 121 3.58 2.25 -14.96
N PHE A 122 3.91 0.99 -14.72
CA PHE A 122 3.80 -0.08 -15.71
C PHE A 122 2.35 -0.26 -16.19
N LEU A 123 1.37 -0.22 -15.28
CA LEU A 123 -0.05 -0.29 -15.64
C LEU A 123 -0.50 0.93 -16.46
N LEU A 124 0.02 2.12 -16.18
CA LEU A 124 -0.27 3.34 -16.95
C LEU A 124 0.19 3.27 -18.41
N ASP A 125 1.29 2.54 -18.65
CA ASP A 125 1.91 2.35 -19.96
C ASP A 125 1.31 1.20 -20.77
N ALA A 126 0.48 0.37 -20.14
CA ALA A 126 -0.18 -0.71 -20.84
C ALA A 126 -1.25 -0.16 -21.80
N ASP A 127 -1.21 -0.58 -23.07
CA ASP A 127 -2.20 -0.21 -24.09
C ASP A 127 -3.62 -0.64 -23.71
N GLN A 128 -3.74 -1.73 -22.95
CA GLN A 128 -4.99 -2.29 -22.45
C GLN A 128 -4.76 -3.00 -21.12
N LEU A 129 -5.66 -2.79 -20.15
CA LEU A 129 -5.73 -3.61 -18.95
C LEU A 129 -6.93 -4.53 -19.09
N THR A 130 -6.71 -5.84 -19.11
CA THR A 130 -7.80 -6.81 -19.16
C THR A 130 -8.08 -7.37 -17.79
N VAL A 131 -9.36 -7.36 -17.41
CA VAL A 131 -9.86 -7.92 -16.16
C VAL A 131 -10.94 -8.97 -16.43
N PRO A 132 -11.01 -10.02 -15.60
CA PRO A 132 -12.05 -11.03 -15.68
C PRO A 132 -13.40 -10.42 -15.24
N VAL A 133 -14.48 -10.80 -15.92
CA VAL A 133 -15.83 -10.31 -15.61
C VAL A 133 -16.84 -11.44 -15.43
N ARG A 134 -17.87 -11.13 -14.64
CA ARG A 134 -19.03 -11.97 -14.38
C ARG A 134 -20.11 -11.78 -15.45
N SER A 135 -21.20 -12.55 -15.35
CA SER A 135 -22.36 -12.47 -16.26
C SER A 135 -23.07 -11.13 -16.25
N ASP A 136 -23.00 -10.38 -15.14
CA ASP A 136 -23.54 -9.03 -14.99
C ASP A 136 -22.59 -7.94 -15.54
N GLY A 137 -21.42 -8.33 -16.04
CA GLY A 137 -20.40 -7.41 -16.57
C GLY A 137 -19.49 -6.80 -15.51
N GLU A 138 -19.70 -7.10 -14.22
CA GLU A 138 -18.85 -6.63 -13.14
C GLU A 138 -17.56 -7.46 -13.00
N PRO A 139 -16.45 -6.87 -12.52
CA PRO A 139 -15.20 -7.59 -12.30
C PRO A 139 -15.34 -8.82 -11.38
N VAL A 140 -14.66 -9.90 -11.73
CA VAL A 140 -14.53 -11.07 -10.85
C VAL A 140 -13.55 -10.72 -9.74
N ILE A 141 -14.08 -10.41 -8.56
CA ILE A 141 -13.30 -10.23 -7.34
C ILE A 141 -13.19 -11.57 -6.64
N TRP A 142 -11.97 -12.11 -6.56
CA TRP A 142 -11.71 -13.28 -5.74
C TRP A 142 -11.73 -12.89 -4.27
N VAL A 143 -12.53 -13.63 -3.50
CA VAL A 143 -12.66 -13.46 -2.05
C VAL A 143 -11.92 -14.63 -1.41
N PHE A 144 -10.87 -14.31 -0.68
CA PHE A 144 -10.19 -15.22 0.23
C PHE A 144 -10.65 -14.93 1.66
N ASP A 145 -10.26 -15.77 2.62
CA ASP A 145 -10.69 -15.65 4.01
C ASP A 145 -10.40 -14.25 4.58
N ASP A 146 -9.21 -13.71 4.28
CA ASP A 146 -8.71 -12.48 4.91
C ASP A 146 -8.50 -11.30 3.92
N PHE A 147 -8.66 -11.51 2.61
CA PHE A 147 -8.48 -10.45 1.64
C PHE A 147 -9.28 -10.65 0.35
N ARG A 148 -9.39 -9.57 -0.42
CA ARG A 148 -10.06 -9.55 -1.72
C ARG A 148 -9.08 -9.11 -2.78
N MET A 149 -9.18 -9.73 -3.94
CA MET A 149 -8.20 -9.53 -5.00
C MET A 149 -8.86 -9.48 -6.37
N LEU A 150 -8.31 -8.64 -7.22
CA LEU A 150 -8.62 -8.58 -8.65
C LEU A 150 -7.37 -8.90 -9.44
N GLY A 151 -7.46 -9.91 -10.29
CA GLY A 151 -6.46 -10.18 -11.31
C GLY A 151 -6.54 -9.17 -12.44
N VAL A 152 -5.39 -8.60 -12.81
CA VAL A 152 -5.24 -7.65 -13.90
C VAL A 152 -4.16 -8.17 -14.84
N SER A 153 -4.41 -8.12 -16.15
CA SER A 153 -3.39 -8.43 -17.14
C SER A 153 -3.15 -7.29 -18.12
N THR A 154 -1.88 -7.02 -18.41
CA THR A 154 -1.46 -6.04 -19.42
C THR A 154 -1.21 -6.66 -20.79
N THR A 155 -1.20 -7.99 -20.90
CA THR A 155 -0.91 -8.69 -22.18
C THR A 155 -2.12 -9.42 -22.75
N GLY A 156 -3.29 -9.27 -22.13
CA GLY A 156 -4.57 -9.82 -22.59
C GLY A 156 -5.07 -10.97 -21.69
N PRO A 157 -6.04 -11.77 -22.16
CA PRO A 157 -6.60 -12.90 -21.43
C PRO A 157 -5.52 -13.95 -21.07
N ILE A 158 -4.83 -13.78 -19.94
CA ILE A 158 -3.92 -14.78 -19.41
C ILE A 158 -4.71 -15.74 -18.51
N GLN A 159 -4.33 -17.00 -18.53
CA GLN A 159 -4.67 -17.93 -17.45
C GLN A 159 -3.98 -17.47 -16.16
N LEU A 160 -4.67 -16.64 -15.39
CA LEU A 160 -4.27 -16.37 -14.01
C LEU A 160 -4.36 -17.71 -13.25
N ASP A 161 -3.43 -17.98 -12.33
CA ASP A 161 -3.34 -19.27 -11.61
C ASP A 161 -4.54 -19.56 -10.68
N PHE A 162 -5.56 -18.71 -10.70
CA PHE A 162 -6.73 -18.85 -9.87
C PHE A 162 -7.72 -19.80 -10.55
N ALA A 163 -8.35 -20.67 -9.75
CA ALA A 163 -9.49 -21.45 -10.21
C ALA A 163 -10.48 -20.49 -10.89
N GLU A 164 -10.92 -20.83 -12.10
CA GLU A 164 -12.01 -20.12 -12.77
C GLU A 164 -13.14 -20.01 -11.75
N SER A 165 -13.43 -18.80 -11.30
CA SER A 165 -14.62 -18.57 -10.48
C SER A 165 -15.81 -19.17 -11.23
N ASP A 166 -16.73 -19.85 -10.55
CA ASP A 166 -17.95 -20.37 -11.18
C ASP A 166 -18.73 -19.25 -11.92
N ASP A 167 -18.49 -17.99 -11.53
CA ASP A 167 -19.10 -16.80 -12.11
C ASP A 167 -18.29 -16.17 -13.26
N PHE A 168 -17.09 -16.67 -13.61
CA PHE A 168 -16.30 -16.14 -14.72
C PHE A 168 -17.01 -16.35 -16.07
N GLN A 169 -17.18 -15.27 -16.84
CA GLN A 169 -17.85 -15.30 -18.14
C GLN A 169 -17.01 -14.75 -19.29
N GLY A 170 -15.89 -14.10 -19.00
CA GLY A 170 -15.02 -13.55 -20.02
C GLY A 170 -14.12 -12.44 -19.50
N TRP A 171 -13.59 -11.67 -20.43
CA TRP A 171 -12.65 -10.58 -20.16
C TRP A 171 -13.22 -9.27 -20.67
N ARG A 172 -12.99 -8.20 -19.91
CA ARG A 172 -13.25 -6.81 -20.29
C ARG A 172 -11.93 -6.06 -20.30
N THR A 173 -11.84 -5.06 -21.17
CA THR A 173 -10.72 -4.12 -21.18
C THR A 173 -11.12 -2.86 -20.44
N ASP A 174 -10.31 -2.46 -19.47
CA ASP A 174 -10.45 -1.25 -18.67
C ASP A 174 -9.20 -0.36 -18.82
N SER A 175 -9.36 0.93 -18.54
CA SER A 175 -8.25 1.84 -18.25
C SER A 175 -7.85 1.76 -16.77
N LEU A 176 -6.67 2.28 -16.40
CA LEU A 176 -6.27 2.32 -14.98
C LEU A 176 -7.22 3.21 -14.16
N GLU A 177 -7.71 4.29 -14.77
CA GLU A 177 -8.69 5.21 -14.18
C GLU A 177 -10.02 4.49 -13.90
N GLU A 178 -10.53 3.69 -14.85
CA GLU A 178 -11.74 2.90 -14.66
C GLU A 178 -11.60 1.86 -13.55
N LEU A 179 -10.42 1.24 -13.42
CA LEU A 179 -10.12 0.33 -12.31
C LEU A 179 -10.03 1.07 -10.97
N ALA A 180 -9.38 2.24 -10.93
CA ALA A 180 -9.25 3.02 -9.71
C ALA A 180 -10.62 3.52 -9.20
N ASP A 181 -11.53 3.90 -10.09
CA ASP A 181 -12.84 4.43 -9.72
C ASP A 181 -13.90 3.34 -9.49
N GLY A 182 -13.81 2.23 -10.24
CA GLY A 182 -14.81 1.17 -10.24
C GLY A 182 -14.59 0.06 -9.21
N ILE A 183 -13.39 -0.05 -8.64
CA ILE A 183 -13.03 -1.13 -7.70
C ILE A 183 -12.99 -0.59 -6.27
N SER A 184 -13.49 -1.39 -5.33
CA SER A 184 -13.48 -1.04 -3.91
C SER A 184 -12.05 -0.94 -3.34
N GLN A 185 -11.82 0.02 -2.45
CA GLN A 185 -10.50 0.33 -1.87
C GLN A 185 -9.85 -0.82 -1.11
N ASP A 186 -10.64 -1.77 -0.61
CA ASP A 186 -10.20 -2.94 0.14
C ASP A 186 -9.65 -4.07 -0.75
N VAL A 187 -9.72 -3.92 -2.07
CA VAL A 187 -9.23 -4.89 -3.06
C VAL A 187 -7.75 -4.65 -3.37
N MET A 188 -7.01 -5.75 -3.54
CA MET A 188 -5.63 -5.77 -4.00
C MET A 188 -5.57 -6.17 -5.48
N LEU A 189 -4.75 -5.49 -6.27
CA LEU A 189 -4.49 -5.87 -7.66
C LEU A 189 -3.34 -6.87 -7.74
N TYR A 190 -3.58 -7.95 -8.46
CA TYR A 190 -2.57 -8.94 -8.85
C TYR A 190 -2.31 -8.81 -10.34
N VAL A 191 -1.14 -8.27 -10.70
CA VAL A 191 -0.83 -7.84 -12.07
C VAL A 191 0.13 -8.82 -12.73
N ASP A 192 -0.29 -9.56 -13.75
CA ASP A 192 0.57 -10.41 -14.59
C ASP A 192 1.57 -11.33 -13.86
N LYS A 193 1.33 -11.67 -12.59
CA LYS A 193 2.30 -12.35 -11.71
C LYS A 193 3.62 -11.57 -11.55
N LYS A 194 3.56 -10.23 -11.59
CA LYS A 194 4.69 -9.31 -11.54
C LYS A 194 4.53 -8.31 -10.40
N GLY A 195 5.63 -8.11 -9.68
CA GLY A 195 5.72 -7.06 -8.66
C GLY A 195 4.87 -7.35 -7.42
N PRO A 196 4.85 -6.39 -6.49
CA PRO A 196 4.06 -6.52 -5.27
C PRO A 196 2.56 -6.42 -5.56
N LEU A 197 1.72 -6.95 -4.67
CA LEU A 197 0.29 -6.63 -4.69
C LEU A 197 0.11 -5.11 -4.56
N LEU A 198 -0.76 -4.55 -5.39
CA LEU A 198 -1.03 -3.12 -5.44
C LEU A 198 -2.42 -2.82 -4.85
N PRO A 199 -2.52 -2.20 -3.66
CA PRO A 199 -3.82 -1.84 -3.10
C PRO A 199 -4.54 -0.84 -4.00
N VAL A 200 -5.83 -1.06 -4.28
CA VAL A 200 -6.65 -0.11 -5.03
C VAL A 200 -6.74 1.24 -4.30
N GLN A 201 -6.75 1.22 -2.96
CA GLN A 201 -6.65 2.43 -2.13
C GLN A 201 -5.45 3.31 -2.51
N THR A 202 -4.31 2.70 -2.89
CA THR A 202 -3.12 3.46 -3.31
C THR A 202 -3.37 4.19 -4.64
N LEU A 203 -4.13 3.60 -5.56
CA LEU A 203 -4.48 4.23 -6.83
C LEU A 203 -5.37 5.46 -6.65
N HIS A 204 -6.24 5.50 -5.64
CA HIS A 204 -7.05 6.70 -5.36
C HIS A 204 -6.22 7.92 -4.93
N SER A 205 -5.03 7.70 -4.38
CA SER A 205 -4.10 8.78 -4.09
C SER A 205 -3.33 9.25 -5.31
N PHE A 206 -3.44 8.54 -6.44
CA PHE A 206 -2.63 8.76 -7.61
C PHE A 206 -3.39 9.67 -8.59
N ASN A 207 -2.90 10.89 -8.79
CA ASN A 207 -3.43 11.77 -9.81
C ASN A 207 -2.96 11.32 -11.20
N ILE A 208 -3.62 10.29 -11.73
CA ILE A 208 -3.28 9.63 -12.99
C ILE A 208 -3.22 10.62 -14.16
N PRO A 209 -4.23 11.50 -14.38
CA PRO A 209 -4.17 12.47 -15.46
C PRO A 209 -2.95 13.39 -15.37
N LEU A 210 -2.66 13.92 -14.18
CA LEU A 210 -1.50 14.78 -13.97
C LEU A 210 -0.19 14.04 -14.25
N PHE A 211 -0.07 12.80 -13.77
CA PHE A 211 1.12 11.98 -14.02
C PHE A 211 1.35 11.68 -15.51
N ARG A 212 0.29 11.40 -16.28
CA ARG A 212 0.39 11.22 -17.74
C ARG A 212 0.93 12.49 -18.41
N ILE A 213 0.43 13.66 -18.01
CA ILE A 213 0.88 14.95 -18.54
C ILE A 213 2.36 15.18 -18.19
N MET A 214 2.77 14.89 -16.95
CA MET A 214 4.17 15.01 -16.53
C MET A 214 5.14 14.17 -17.36
N ARG A 215 4.73 12.99 -17.83
CA ARG A 215 5.57 12.10 -18.63
C ARG A 215 5.55 12.41 -20.12
N ASN A 216 4.36 12.62 -20.68
CA ASN A 216 4.13 12.59 -22.12
C ASN A 216 3.49 13.87 -22.68
N GLY A 217 3.02 14.77 -21.81
CA GLY A 217 2.34 15.99 -22.20
C GLY A 217 3.29 17.17 -22.41
N SER A 218 2.71 18.32 -22.76
CA SER A 218 3.44 19.59 -22.86
C SER A 218 3.39 20.39 -21.55
N ILE A 219 4.31 21.36 -21.43
CA ILE A 219 4.27 22.33 -20.31
C ILE A 219 2.99 23.17 -20.36
N GLU A 220 2.43 23.45 -21.54
CA GLU A 220 1.17 24.17 -21.69
C GLU A 220 -0.02 23.36 -21.12
N GLU A 221 -0.10 22.06 -21.44
CA GLU A 221 -1.12 21.17 -20.89
C GLU A 221 -0.98 21.04 -19.37
N LEU A 222 0.26 20.95 -18.88
CA LEU A 222 0.55 20.92 -17.46
C LEU A 222 0.08 22.21 -16.76
N ARG A 223 0.35 23.38 -17.33
CA ARG A 223 -0.13 24.67 -16.81
C ARG A 223 -1.66 24.77 -16.78
N GLU A 224 -2.34 24.17 -17.74
CA GLU A 224 -3.80 24.16 -17.79
C GLU A 224 -4.40 23.24 -16.71
N LYS A 225 -3.85 22.03 -16.53
CA LYS A 225 -4.45 20.99 -15.66
C LYS A 225 -3.97 21.03 -14.22
N PHE A 226 -2.75 21.49 -13.97
CA PHE A 226 -2.17 21.52 -12.63
C PHE A 226 -3.00 22.35 -11.62
N PRO A 227 -3.53 23.55 -11.95
CA PRO A 227 -4.28 24.37 -10.99
C PRO A 227 -5.45 23.67 -10.29
N ASP A 228 -6.10 22.71 -10.96
CA ASP A 228 -7.25 21.96 -10.44
C ASP A 228 -6.87 20.61 -9.83
N SER A 229 -5.63 20.19 -10.05
CA SER A 229 -5.11 18.91 -9.58
C SER A 229 -4.95 18.89 -8.07
N LEU A 230 -5.35 17.77 -7.44
CA LEU A 230 -4.94 17.44 -6.08
C LEU A 230 -3.50 16.90 -6.14
N VAL A 231 -2.63 17.43 -5.28
CA VAL A 231 -1.22 17.02 -5.16
C VAL A 231 -0.81 16.94 -3.69
N TYR A 232 0.31 16.28 -3.43
CA TYR A 232 0.80 15.99 -2.08
C TYR A 232 2.07 16.79 -1.82
N ARG A 233 2.06 17.64 -0.79
CA ARG A 233 3.18 18.52 -0.45
C ARG A 233 3.80 18.07 0.87
N PRO A 234 5.11 17.72 0.93
CA PRO A 234 5.81 17.63 2.19
C PRO A 234 5.76 18.97 2.93
N LYS A 235 5.56 18.94 4.24
CA LYS A 235 5.53 20.18 5.03
C LYS A 235 6.83 20.95 4.85
N GLU A 236 6.70 22.27 4.69
CA GLU A 236 7.83 23.20 4.55
C GLU A 236 8.62 23.07 3.22
N GLU A 237 8.21 22.19 2.30
CA GLU A 237 8.78 22.10 0.96
C GLU A 237 7.86 22.73 -0.09
N ARG A 238 8.45 23.19 -1.20
CA ARG A 238 7.71 23.65 -2.38
C ARG A 238 7.53 22.57 -3.44
N THR A 239 8.23 21.45 -3.30
CA THR A 239 8.04 20.31 -4.19
C THR A 239 6.70 19.65 -3.88
N VAL A 240 5.94 19.32 -4.90
CA VAL A 240 4.68 18.58 -4.79
C VAL A 240 4.75 17.29 -5.57
N PHE A 241 3.99 16.31 -5.13
CA PHE A 241 3.95 14.98 -5.70
C PHE A 241 2.59 14.67 -6.30
N THR A 242 2.59 13.94 -7.40
CA THR A 242 1.36 13.52 -8.12
C THR A 242 0.58 12.45 -7.36
N SER A 243 1.21 11.77 -6.40
CA SER A 243 0.58 10.79 -5.54
C SER A 243 1.23 10.74 -4.16
N LEU A 244 0.51 10.20 -3.17
CA LEU A 244 1.11 9.90 -1.88
C LEU A 244 2.20 8.83 -2.01
N LEU A 245 1.97 7.84 -2.87
CA LEU A 245 2.93 6.78 -3.16
C LEU A 245 4.29 7.32 -3.67
N ALA A 246 4.24 8.33 -4.54
CA ALA A 246 5.44 9.02 -5.06
C ALA A 246 6.18 9.79 -3.97
N LEU A 247 5.45 10.49 -3.10
CA LEU A 247 6.03 11.18 -1.96
C LEU A 247 6.72 10.20 -1.02
N GLU A 248 6.04 9.12 -0.64
CA GLU A 248 6.55 8.11 0.29
C GLU A 248 7.75 7.37 -0.27
N ALA A 249 7.76 7.05 -1.56
CA ALA A 249 8.91 6.45 -2.23
C ALA A 249 10.13 7.40 -2.25
N SER A 250 9.91 8.71 -2.44
CA SER A 250 10.98 9.71 -2.59
C SER A 250 11.50 10.28 -1.26
N ARG A 251 10.64 10.38 -0.25
CA ARG A 251 10.91 11.05 1.03
C ARG A 251 10.76 10.14 2.24
N GLY A 252 10.25 8.93 2.08
CA GLY A 252 9.97 7.99 3.16
C GLY A 252 8.56 8.15 3.75
N ILE A 253 8.04 7.05 4.31
CA ILE A 253 6.65 6.91 4.77
C ILE A 253 6.29 7.78 6.00
N THR A 254 7.28 8.37 6.67
CA THR A 254 7.07 9.24 7.84
C THR A 254 7.10 10.73 7.52
N THR A 255 7.37 11.08 6.27
CA THR A 255 7.43 12.48 5.86
C THR A 255 6.08 13.13 6.15
N ALA A 256 6.07 14.19 6.95
CA ALA A 256 4.84 14.92 7.21
C ALA A 256 4.41 15.63 5.93
N TRP A 257 3.15 15.49 5.54
CA TRP A 257 2.62 16.03 4.28
C TRP A 257 1.22 16.60 4.45
N GLU A 258 0.76 17.28 3.41
CA GLU A 258 -0.62 17.76 3.25
C GLU A 258 -1.09 17.60 1.79
N SER A 259 -2.39 17.39 1.61
CA SER A 259 -3.02 17.41 0.28
C SER A 259 -3.45 18.84 -0.05
N VAL A 260 -2.99 19.37 -1.17
CA VAL A 260 -3.22 20.76 -1.59
C VAL A 260 -3.67 20.81 -3.05
N ARG A 261 -4.35 21.88 -3.46
CA ARG A 261 -4.66 22.11 -4.87
C ARG A 261 -3.51 22.81 -5.56
N GLY A 262 -3.25 22.46 -6.82
CA GLY A 262 -2.15 23.05 -7.59
C GLY A 262 -2.21 24.58 -7.68
N ARG A 263 -3.41 25.17 -7.74
CA ARG A 263 -3.60 26.63 -7.73
C ARG A 263 -3.07 27.31 -6.47
N ASP A 264 -3.21 26.66 -5.32
CA ASP A 264 -2.84 27.25 -4.03
C ASP A 264 -1.32 27.31 -3.93
N VAL A 265 -0.64 26.24 -4.33
CA VAL A 265 0.83 26.19 -4.35
C VAL A 265 1.44 27.06 -5.45
N LEU A 266 0.80 27.17 -6.64
CA LEU A 266 1.26 28.09 -7.68
C LEU A 266 1.18 29.55 -7.23
N ALA A 267 0.14 29.94 -6.48
CA ALA A 267 0.01 31.30 -5.99
C ALA A 267 1.16 31.72 -5.04
N GLU A 268 1.88 30.75 -4.45
CA GLU A 268 3.06 30.98 -3.61
C GLU A 268 4.36 31.19 -4.41
N GLY A 269 4.32 30.98 -5.74
CA GLY A 269 5.40 31.23 -6.68
C GLY A 269 5.80 30.00 -7.51
N GLU A 270 7.11 29.81 -7.70
CA GLU A 270 7.64 28.65 -8.40
C GLU A 270 7.41 27.35 -7.61
N VAL A 271 6.93 26.31 -8.30
CA VAL A 271 6.63 24.98 -7.77
C VAL A 271 7.33 23.92 -8.62
N VAL A 272 7.91 22.92 -7.95
CA VAL A 272 8.46 21.72 -8.61
C VAL A 272 7.47 20.58 -8.44
N ILE A 273 7.10 19.95 -9.54
CA ILE A 273 6.21 18.79 -9.54
C ILE A 273 7.08 17.55 -9.76
N ASP A 274 7.09 16.65 -8.79
CA ASP A 274 7.86 15.41 -8.81
C ASP A 274 6.91 14.20 -8.83
N PRO A 275 6.88 13.40 -9.91
CA PRO A 275 6.08 12.20 -9.96
C PRO A 275 6.67 11.02 -9.17
N GLY A 276 7.77 11.22 -8.43
CA GLY A 276 8.54 10.18 -7.74
C GLY A 276 9.63 9.54 -8.63
N HIS A 277 9.98 10.19 -9.75
CA HIS A 277 10.87 9.65 -10.80
C HIS A 277 11.61 10.78 -11.54
N GLU A 278 12.39 10.46 -12.59
CA GLU A 278 13.25 11.40 -13.34
C GLU A 278 12.50 12.54 -14.08
N HIS A 279 11.16 12.52 -14.14
CA HIS A 279 10.34 13.45 -14.92
C HIS A 279 9.82 14.63 -14.10
N GLN A 280 10.71 15.39 -13.45
CA GLN A 280 10.30 16.59 -12.71
C GLN A 280 10.02 17.77 -13.66
N ALA A 281 9.08 18.63 -13.26
CA ALA A 281 8.76 19.86 -13.99
C ALA A 281 8.68 21.05 -13.04
N THR A 282 9.13 22.21 -13.53
CA THR A 282 9.04 23.48 -12.80
C THR A 282 7.97 24.35 -13.43
N LEU A 283 7.03 24.81 -12.62
CA LEU A 283 6.02 25.78 -13.03
C LEU A 283 6.18 27.07 -12.23
N THR A 284 5.89 28.18 -12.88
CA THR A 284 5.84 29.52 -12.26
C THR A 284 4.41 30.04 -12.34
N ALA A 285 4.00 30.79 -11.32
CA ALA A 285 2.75 31.55 -11.28
C ALA A 285 2.55 32.44 -12.52
#